data_AF-A0A3D4AQB4-F1
#
_entry.id   AF-A0A3D4AQB4-F1
#
_cell.length_a   1.000
_cell.length_b   1.000
_cell.length_c   1.000
_cell.angle_alpha   90.00
_cell.angle_beta   90.00
_cell.angle_gamma   90.00
#
_symmetry.space_group_name_H-M   'P 1'
#
loop_
_entity.id
_entity.type
_entity.pdbx_description
1 polymer ?
#
loop_
_entity_poly.entity_id
_entity_poly.type
_entity_poly.pdbx_seq_one_letter_code
_entity_poly.pdbx_strand_id
1 'polypeptide(L)'
;MGFLLYKVDENTMKSMIKITGLSLILLFNNVALAAQQNVVLVTLDGVRWQEVFNGADKNLLNNKEFVKQPAQLSNEFWDERVQQRQQLLMPFLTQTIAKQGVIIGDRAKGSTMSVSNPWYFSYPGYNEILTGEVDESINSNDKVFNPNKTILERLNAQPEFKNSTALFGSWDVFPFIVNTQRSKVQVNAGFMPVADDLFADAALLNALQTEIPSPWHNVRLDSFTYRFAKAYMLAKKPRLLVISLGETDDFAHDGHYDAYLKSAKQSDAFLKDLWQTIQSTAGYKNNTTLIVTTD
;
A
#
# COMPACT_ATOMS: atom_id res chain seq x y z
N MET A 1 7.33 45.25 -61.39
CA MET A 1 6.56 44.18 -60.70
C MET A 1 7.10 42.84 -61.17
N GLY A 2 8.11 42.29 -60.49
CA GLY A 2 8.67 40.98 -60.80
C GLY A 2 8.39 40.03 -59.64
N PHE A 3 7.62 38.99 -59.87
CA PHE A 3 7.42 37.90 -58.91
C PHE A 3 8.62 36.95 -58.99
N LEU A 4 9.39 36.83 -57.91
CA LEU A 4 10.37 35.76 -57.75
C LEU A 4 9.63 34.49 -57.32
N LEU A 5 9.45 33.56 -58.25
CA LEU A 5 9.00 32.20 -57.94
C LEU A 5 10.22 31.37 -57.49
N TYR A 6 10.31 31.11 -56.19
CA TYR A 6 11.29 30.16 -55.66
C TYR A 6 10.88 28.74 -56.07
N LYS A 7 11.70 28.10 -56.92
CA LYS A 7 11.57 26.68 -57.28
C LYS A 7 12.21 25.87 -56.14
N VAL A 8 11.38 25.18 -55.35
CA VAL A 8 11.86 24.21 -54.36
C VAL A 8 12.24 22.94 -55.10
N ASP A 9 13.49 22.48 -54.93
CA ASP A 9 14.00 21.25 -55.54
C ASP A 9 13.23 20.02 -55.01
N GLU A 10 12.98 19.06 -55.89
CA GLU A 10 12.18 17.86 -55.63
C GLU A 10 12.77 16.99 -54.51
N ASN A 11 14.09 17.00 -54.35
CA ASN A 11 14.77 16.34 -53.24
C ASN A 11 14.57 17.08 -51.90
N THR A 12 14.55 18.41 -51.92
CA THR A 12 14.21 19.23 -50.74
C THR A 12 12.75 19.00 -50.33
N MET A 13 11.84 18.87 -51.30
CA MET A 13 10.43 18.57 -51.06
C MET A 13 10.22 17.15 -50.49
N LYS A 14 10.94 16.14 -51.01
CA LYS A 14 10.94 14.76 -50.47
C LYS A 14 11.54 14.68 -49.06
N SER A 15 12.57 15.47 -48.78
CA SER A 15 13.18 15.56 -47.44
C SER A 15 12.26 16.27 -46.44
N MET A 16 11.60 17.36 -46.84
CA MET A 16 10.57 18.02 -46.02
C MET A 16 9.38 17.10 -45.76
N ILE A 17 8.90 16.33 -46.74
CA ILE A 17 7.82 15.35 -46.53
C ILE A 17 8.24 14.23 -45.56
N LYS A 18 9.49 13.75 -45.63
CA LYS A 18 10.02 12.77 -44.67
C LYS A 18 10.15 13.33 -43.26
N ILE A 19 10.65 14.57 -43.11
CA ILE A 19 10.80 15.23 -41.80
C ILE A 19 9.42 15.53 -41.20
N THR A 20 8.47 16.03 -41.99
CA THR A 20 7.10 16.32 -41.52
C THR A 20 6.35 15.03 -41.16
N GLY A 21 6.55 13.94 -41.91
CA GLY A 21 5.99 12.62 -41.58
C GLY A 21 6.59 11.99 -40.31
N LEU A 22 7.89 12.16 -40.08
CA LEU A 22 8.57 11.68 -38.87
C LEU A 22 8.14 12.49 -37.63
N SER A 23 7.95 13.82 -37.79
CA SER A 23 7.42 14.69 -36.75
C SER A 23 5.96 14.38 -36.41
N LEU A 24 5.13 14.02 -37.40
CA LEU A 24 3.75 13.57 -37.13
C LEU A 24 3.72 12.24 -36.36
N ILE A 25 4.57 11.26 -36.72
CA ILE A 25 4.65 9.97 -36.01
C ILE A 25 5.16 10.13 -34.57
N LEU A 26 6.02 11.11 -34.30
CA LEU A 26 6.48 11.45 -32.94
C LEU A 26 5.43 12.19 -32.10
N LEU A 27 4.50 12.92 -32.74
CA LEU A 27 3.40 13.60 -32.05
C LEU A 27 2.25 12.64 -31.67
N PHE A 28 2.06 11.52 -32.39
CA PHE A 28 1.06 10.51 -32.04
C PHE A 28 1.49 9.54 -30.92
N ASN A 29 2.77 9.49 -30.56
CA ASN A 29 3.24 8.60 -29.47
C ASN A 29 3.21 9.24 -28.07
N ASN A 30 2.97 10.56 -27.97
CA ASN A 30 2.96 11.26 -26.68
C ASN A 30 1.57 11.69 -26.22
N VAL A 31 0.51 11.35 -26.95
CA VAL A 31 -0.84 11.30 -26.36
C VAL A 31 -1.04 9.92 -25.76
N ALA A 32 -0.18 9.57 -24.79
CA ALA A 32 -0.68 8.78 -23.69
C ALA A 32 -1.75 9.65 -23.05
N LEU A 33 -3.00 9.55 -23.53
CA LEU A 33 -4.18 9.86 -22.72
C LEU A 33 -3.82 9.39 -21.33
N ALA A 34 -3.69 10.30 -20.36
CA ALA A 34 -3.34 9.94 -19.00
C ALA A 34 -4.33 8.83 -18.60
N ALA A 35 -3.86 7.58 -18.67
CA ALA A 35 -4.73 6.45 -18.47
C ALA A 35 -5.29 6.62 -17.08
N GLN A 36 -6.58 6.36 -16.89
CA GLN A 36 -7.25 6.58 -15.62
C GLN A 36 -6.54 5.75 -14.55
N GLN A 37 -5.59 6.34 -13.81
CA GLN A 37 -4.68 5.59 -12.95
C GLN A 37 -5.41 5.17 -11.68
N ASN A 38 -5.20 3.91 -11.30
CA ASN A 38 -5.63 3.39 -10.01
C ASN A 38 -4.48 3.47 -9.01
N VAL A 39 -4.81 3.60 -7.73
CA VAL A 39 -3.84 3.54 -6.64
C VAL A 39 -4.28 2.48 -5.65
N VAL A 40 -3.36 1.59 -5.28
CA VAL A 40 -3.51 0.69 -4.16
C VAL A 40 -2.44 1.04 -3.16
N LEU A 41 -2.84 1.54 -1.99
CA LEU A 41 -1.97 1.88 -0.88
C LEU A 41 -2.06 0.76 0.16
N VAL A 42 -0.92 0.19 0.53
CA VAL A 42 -0.81 -0.79 1.61
C VAL A 42 0.06 -0.20 2.72
N THR A 43 -0.44 -0.23 3.95
CA THR A 43 0.30 0.14 5.15
C THR A 43 0.54 -1.09 6.00
N LEU A 44 1.75 -1.21 6.55
CA LEU A 44 2.16 -2.26 7.48
C LEU A 44 2.44 -1.60 8.84
N ASP A 45 1.47 -1.64 9.76
CA ASP A 45 1.54 -0.95 11.05
C ASP A 45 2.78 -1.37 11.85
N GLY A 46 3.57 -0.41 12.33
CA GLY A 46 4.70 -0.67 13.21
C GLY A 46 5.85 -1.49 12.61
N VAL A 47 5.85 -1.80 11.30
CA VAL A 47 6.98 -2.50 10.70
C VAL A 47 8.20 -1.59 10.68
N ARG A 48 9.30 -2.08 11.25
CA ARG A 48 10.51 -1.26 11.39
C ARG A 48 11.34 -1.32 10.11
N TRP A 49 11.91 -0.18 9.74
CA TRP A 49 12.84 -0.09 8.61
C TRP A 49 14.05 -1.03 8.79
N GLN A 50 14.46 -1.31 10.02
CA GLN A 50 15.54 -2.25 10.32
C GLN A 50 15.26 -3.64 9.73
N GLU A 51 14.05 -4.18 9.89
CA GLU A 51 13.71 -5.49 9.33
C GLU A 51 13.52 -5.44 7.82
N VAL A 52 12.87 -4.39 7.32
CA VAL A 52 12.68 -4.19 5.88
C VAL A 52 14.03 -4.17 5.15
N PHE A 53 15.03 -3.47 5.71
CA PHE A 53 16.33 -3.27 5.08
C PHE A 53 17.44 -4.18 5.58
N ASN A 54 17.25 -4.96 6.65
CA ASN A 54 18.30 -5.86 7.14
C ASN A 54 17.83 -7.29 7.39
N GLY A 55 16.53 -7.60 7.24
CA GLY A 55 15.95 -8.84 7.75
C GLY A 55 15.97 -8.90 9.28
N ALA A 56 15.81 -10.09 9.85
CA ALA A 56 15.72 -10.25 11.30
C ALA A 56 16.93 -9.66 12.06
N ASP A 57 16.65 -8.93 13.14
CA ASP A 57 17.62 -8.51 14.15
C ASP A 57 18.09 -9.68 15.05
N LYS A 58 19.42 -9.84 15.17
CA LYS A 58 20.06 -10.93 15.94
C LYS A 58 19.81 -10.85 17.44
N ASN A 59 19.76 -9.65 18.00
CA ASN A 59 19.60 -9.45 19.44
C ASN A 59 18.17 -9.78 19.86
N LEU A 60 17.18 -9.33 19.08
CA LEU A 60 15.79 -9.68 19.33
C LEU A 60 15.51 -11.17 19.13
N LEU A 61 16.11 -11.77 18.08
CA LEU A 61 15.97 -13.19 17.80
C LEU A 61 16.45 -14.06 18.98
N ASN A 62 17.53 -13.64 19.65
CA ASN A 62 18.10 -14.35 20.79
C ASN A 62 17.52 -13.93 22.14
N ASN A 63 16.60 -12.96 22.17
CA ASN A 63 15.96 -12.53 23.40
C ASN A 63 14.86 -13.53 23.79
N LYS A 64 15.04 -14.23 24.92
CA LYS A 64 14.10 -15.24 25.44
C LYS A 64 12.79 -14.65 25.96
N GLU A 65 12.75 -13.36 26.26
CA GLU A 65 11.50 -12.66 26.59
C GLU A 65 10.63 -12.52 25.34
N PHE A 66 11.25 -12.30 24.18
CA PHE A 66 10.51 -12.05 22.93
C PHE A 66 10.34 -13.28 22.03
N VAL A 67 11.18 -14.29 22.21
CA VAL A 67 11.22 -15.49 21.36
C VAL A 67 11.31 -16.74 22.21
N LYS A 68 10.24 -17.54 22.19
CA LYS A 68 10.17 -18.82 22.94
C LYS A 68 11.11 -19.89 22.36
N GLN A 69 11.33 -19.90 21.04
CA GLN A 69 12.15 -20.89 20.35
C GLN A 69 13.19 -20.26 19.41
N PRO A 70 14.27 -19.64 19.95
CA PRO A 70 15.26 -18.90 19.16
C PRO A 70 15.94 -19.73 18.06
N ALA A 71 16.26 -20.99 18.35
CA ALA A 71 16.90 -21.86 17.36
C ALA A 71 16.01 -22.11 16.12
N GLN A 72 14.70 -22.32 16.34
CA GLN A 72 13.74 -22.50 15.25
C GLN A 72 13.61 -21.21 14.43
N LEU A 73 13.45 -20.07 15.12
CA LEU A 73 13.29 -18.77 14.44
C LEU A 73 14.57 -18.39 13.66
N SER A 74 15.75 -18.69 14.21
CA SER A 74 17.03 -18.49 13.53
C SER A 74 17.11 -19.30 12.24
N ASN A 75 16.69 -20.57 12.26
CA ASN A 75 16.72 -21.41 11.06
C ASN A 75 15.80 -20.89 9.95
N GLU A 76 14.73 -20.17 10.31
CA GLU A 76 13.79 -19.60 9.35
C GLU A 76 14.23 -18.23 8.82
N PHE A 77 14.79 -17.37 9.68
CA PHE A 77 14.96 -15.94 9.36
C PHE A 77 16.39 -15.41 9.47
N TRP A 78 17.38 -16.21 9.87
CA TRP A 78 18.77 -15.75 10.01
C TRP A 78 19.68 -16.26 8.89
N ASP A 79 20.44 -15.32 8.30
CA ASP A 79 21.66 -15.58 7.52
C ASP A 79 22.66 -14.47 7.88
N GLU A 80 23.96 -14.79 7.92
CA GLU A 80 25.01 -13.80 8.19
C GLU A 80 25.10 -12.74 7.08
N ARG A 81 24.67 -13.08 5.85
CA ARG A 81 24.58 -12.15 4.73
C ARG A 81 23.25 -11.41 4.76
N VAL A 82 23.31 -10.08 4.88
CA VAL A 82 22.14 -9.20 4.93
C VAL A 82 21.17 -9.44 3.77
N GLN A 83 21.67 -9.60 2.55
CA GLN A 83 20.83 -9.79 1.36
C GLN A 83 20.02 -11.09 1.42
N GLN A 84 20.59 -12.15 2.00
CA GLN A 84 19.85 -13.41 2.17
C GLN A 84 18.85 -13.30 3.30
N ARG A 85 19.22 -12.62 4.39
CA ARG A 85 18.33 -12.37 5.53
C ARG A 85 17.11 -11.54 5.14
N GLN A 86 17.30 -10.51 4.31
CA GLN A 86 16.23 -9.73 3.69
C GLN A 86 15.29 -10.63 2.87
N GLN A 87 15.83 -11.52 2.03
CA GLN A 87 15.04 -12.43 1.19
C GLN A 87 14.30 -13.50 1.99
N LEU A 88 14.85 -13.95 3.13
CA LEU A 88 14.16 -14.87 4.02
C LEU A 88 12.91 -14.23 4.65
N LEU A 89 12.97 -12.93 4.94
CA LEU A 89 11.87 -12.19 5.56
C LEU A 89 10.85 -11.65 4.55
N MET A 90 11.29 -10.88 3.55
CA MET A 90 10.40 -10.21 2.57
C MET A 90 10.87 -10.49 1.13
N PRO A 91 10.70 -11.72 0.62
CA PRO A 91 11.17 -12.11 -0.71
C PRO A 91 10.51 -11.32 -1.84
N PHE A 92 9.23 -10.98 -1.78
CA PHE A 92 8.56 -10.21 -2.84
C PHE A 92 9.08 -8.78 -2.91
N LEU A 93 9.20 -8.10 -1.77
CA LEU A 93 9.77 -6.76 -1.68
C LEU A 93 11.20 -6.74 -2.25
N THR A 94 12.06 -7.67 -1.81
CA THR A 94 13.49 -7.67 -2.15
C THR A 94 13.79 -8.20 -3.55
N GLN A 95 13.05 -9.19 -4.04
CA GLN A 95 13.31 -9.82 -5.33
C GLN A 95 12.48 -9.23 -6.47
N THR A 96 11.35 -8.59 -6.17
CA THR A 96 10.44 -8.01 -7.18
C THR A 96 10.37 -6.50 -7.07
N ILE A 97 9.86 -5.95 -5.96
CA ILE A 97 9.66 -4.49 -5.83
C ILE A 97 10.99 -3.75 -5.98
N ALA A 98 12.06 -4.20 -5.33
CA ALA A 98 13.38 -3.57 -5.42
C ALA A 98 13.98 -3.56 -6.84
N LYS A 99 13.53 -4.47 -7.73
CA LYS A 99 14.04 -4.59 -9.09
C LYS A 99 13.15 -3.92 -10.14
N GLN A 100 11.85 -3.83 -9.86
CA GLN A 100 10.82 -3.37 -10.81
C GLN A 100 10.17 -2.06 -10.38
N GLY A 101 10.50 -1.55 -9.20
CA GLY A 101 9.99 -0.32 -8.62
C GLY A 101 11.08 0.45 -7.89
N VAL A 102 10.67 1.21 -6.87
CA VAL A 102 11.55 2.07 -6.08
C VAL A 102 11.33 1.75 -4.61
N ILE A 103 12.43 1.66 -3.85
CA ILE A 103 12.40 1.53 -2.39
C ILE A 103 13.19 2.70 -1.79
N ILE A 104 12.62 3.34 -0.77
CA ILE A 104 13.15 4.52 -0.10
C ILE A 104 13.19 4.23 1.41
N GLY A 105 14.22 4.68 2.10
CA GLY A 105 14.36 4.52 3.55
C GLY A 105 15.54 3.66 4.01
N ASP A 106 16.36 3.17 3.09
CA ASP A 106 17.62 2.46 3.42
C ASP A 106 18.66 3.46 3.96
N ARG A 107 18.60 3.69 5.28
CA ARG A 107 19.47 4.64 5.98
C ARG A 107 20.96 4.26 5.88
N ALA A 108 21.28 2.98 5.73
CA ALA A 108 22.66 2.52 5.54
C ALA A 108 23.24 2.98 4.18
N LYS A 109 22.37 3.32 3.22
CA LYS A 109 22.73 3.89 1.92
C LYS A 109 22.45 5.39 1.80
N GLY A 110 22.16 6.06 2.91
CA GLY A 110 21.82 7.49 2.93
C GLY A 110 20.43 7.82 2.37
N SER A 111 19.55 6.83 2.18
CA SER A 111 18.16 7.06 1.80
C SER A 111 17.31 7.21 3.06
N THR A 112 16.76 8.40 3.31
CA THR A 112 15.97 8.69 4.51
C THR A 112 14.51 8.93 4.15
N MET A 113 13.62 8.33 4.92
CA MET A 113 12.20 8.66 5.00
C MET A 113 11.84 8.72 6.49
N SER A 114 11.06 9.71 6.90
CA SER A 114 10.69 9.93 8.30
C SER A 114 9.30 10.54 8.35
N VAL A 115 8.52 10.12 9.35
CA VAL A 115 7.27 10.76 9.73
C VAL A 115 7.55 12.19 10.21
N SER A 116 6.62 13.10 9.96
CA SER A 116 6.82 14.53 10.23
C SER A 116 6.21 14.98 11.55
N ASN A 117 5.19 14.29 12.08
CA ASN A 117 4.59 14.58 13.38
C ASN A 117 5.57 14.29 14.52
N PRO A 118 5.42 14.99 15.67
CA PRO A 118 6.30 14.81 16.83
C PRO A 118 5.90 13.62 17.73
N TRP A 119 4.87 12.84 17.37
CA TRP A 119 4.25 11.85 18.23
C TRP A 119 4.77 10.42 17.99
N TYR A 120 5.09 10.08 16.74
CA TYR A 120 5.69 8.80 16.35
C TYR A 120 4.82 7.57 16.73
N PHE A 121 3.51 7.66 16.57
CA PHE A 121 2.57 6.54 16.71
C PHE A 121 1.38 6.64 15.74
N SER A 122 0.53 5.61 15.76
CA SER A 122 -0.40 5.26 14.69
C SER A 122 -1.34 6.36 14.18
N TYR A 123 -2.30 6.87 14.95
CA TYR A 123 -3.29 7.82 14.41
C TYR A 123 -2.62 9.07 13.78
N PRO A 124 -1.69 9.78 14.44
CA PRO A 124 -0.94 10.86 13.80
C PRO A 124 -0.24 10.46 12.49
N GLY A 125 0.41 9.29 12.46
CA GLY A 125 1.06 8.75 11.26
C GLY A 125 0.07 8.49 10.12
N TYR A 126 -1.04 7.81 10.40
CA TYR A 126 -2.11 7.58 9.42
C TYR A 126 -2.79 8.88 8.97
N ASN A 127 -2.89 9.90 9.83
CA ASN A 127 -3.36 11.22 9.43
C ASN A 127 -2.42 11.79 8.36
N GLU A 128 -1.11 11.81 8.59
CA GLU A 128 -0.15 12.29 7.59
C GLU A 128 -0.23 11.52 6.28
N ILE A 129 -0.25 10.18 6.34
CA ILE A 129 -0.33 9.31 5.15
C ILE A 129 -1.58 9.63 4.33
N LEU A 130 -2.73 9.78 5.00
CA LEU A 130 -4.01 9.89 4.31
C LEU A 130 -4.40 11.32 3.98
N THR A 131 -3.80 12.34 4.60
CA THR A 131 -4.16 13.76 4.37
C THR A 131 -3.06 14.55 3.69
N GLY A 132 -1.79 14.12 3.82
CA GLY A 132 -0.61 14.89 3.44
C GLY A 132 -0.32 16.07 4.37
N GLU A 133 -0.98 16.15 5.53
CA GLU A 133 -0.91 17.28 6.46
C GLU A 133 -0.46 16.78 7.84
N VAL A 134 0.47 17.51 8.48
CA VAL A 134 0.80 17.33 9.91
C VAL A 134 -0.21 18.13 10.72
N ASP A 135 -0.86 17.47 11.69
CA ASP A 135 -1.76 18.12 12.63
C ASP A 135 -1.36 17.70 14.04
N GLU A 136 -0.67 18.60 14.75
CA GLU A 136 -0.20 18.35 16.11
C GLU A 136 -1.36 18.20 17.12
N SER A 137 -2.59 18.62 16.78
CA SER A 137 -3.75 18.40 17.64
C SER A 137 -4.24 16.94 17.63
N ILE A 138 -3.88 16.18 16.59
CA ILE A 138 -4.08 14.73 16.55
C ILE A 138 -2.89 14.11 17.28
N ASN A 139 -3.06 13.89 18.58
CA ASN A 139 -2.00 13.46 19.49
C ASN A 139 -2.45 12.31 20.42
N SER A 140 -3.43 11.53 19.98
CA SER A 140 -3.83 10.29 20.64
C SER A 140 -4.39 9.28 19.65
N ASN A 141 -4.46 8.02 20.07
CA ASN A 141 -5.12 6.93 19.35
C ASN A 141 -6.62 6.82 19.70
N ASP A 142 -7.18 7.85 20.34
CA ASP A 142 -8.59 7.85 20.73
C ASP A 142 -9.49 7.86 19.50
N LYS A 143 -10.69 7.29 19.69
CA LYS A 143 -11.76 7.25 18.69
C LYS A 143 -12.45 8.60 18.53
N VAL A 144 -11.67 9.62 18.15
CA VAL A 144 -12.11 10.98 17.84
C VAL A 144 -12.05 11.17 16.34
N PHE A 145 -13.11 11.73 15.75
CA PHE A 145 -13.17 11.92 14.31
C PHE A 145 -12.13 12.93 13.82
N ASN A 146 -11.38 12.54 12.79
CA ASN A 146 -10.35 13.39 12.20
C ASN A 146 -10.96 14.68 11.63
N PRO A 147 -10.51 15.88 12.07
CA PRO A 147 -10.96 17.13 11.47
C PRO A 147 -10.51 17.24 10.00
N ASN A 148 -9.35 16.70 9.66
CA ASN A 148 -8.73 16.78 8.34
C ASN A 148 -9.43 15.84 7.35
N LYS A 149 -9.43 16.25 6.08
CA LYS A 149 -10.02 15.45 5.00
C LYS A 149 -8.96 14.55 4.39
N THR A 150 -9.16 13.25 4.51
CA THR A 150 -8.31 12.26 3.84
C THR A 150 -8.44 12.35 2.32
N ILE A 151 -7.46 11.84 1.59
CA ILE A 151 -7.50 11.72 0.13
C ILE A 151 -8.68 10.86 -0.33
N LEU A 152 -9.04 9.83 0.45
CA LEU A 152 -10.26 9.04 0.24
C LEU A 152 -11.51 9.94 0.25
N GLU A 153 -11.67 10.78 1.26
CA GLU A 153 -12.79 11.72 1.36
C GLU A 153 -12.77 12.75 0.23
N ARG A 154 -11.61 13.37 -0.04
CA ARG A 154 -11.45 14.40 -1.07
C ARG A 154 -11.79 13.88 -2.46
N LEU A 155 -11.39 12.65 -2.78
CA LEU A 155 -11.76 12.00 -4.04
C LEU A 155 -13.24 11.59 -4.03
N ASN A 156 -13.77 10.97 -2.97
CA ASN A 156 -15.17 10.54 -2.93
C ASN A 156 -16.19 11.70 -3.04
N ALA A 157 -15.77 12.94 -2.79
CA ALA A 157 -16.56 14.14 -3.01
C ALA A 157 -16.64 14.58 -4.49
N GLN A 158 -15.74 14.10 -5.34
CA GLN A 158 -15.73 14.42 -6.77
C GLN A 158 -16.65 13.47 -7.55
N PRO A 159 -17.48 13.97 -8.48
CA PRO A 159 -18.41 13.12 -9.25
C PRO A 159 -17.74 11.94 -9.95
N GLU A 160 -16.53 12.12 -10.47
CA GLU A 160 -15.77 11.10 -11.21
C GLU A 160 -15.12 10.00 -10.34
N PHE A 161 -15.12 10.17 -9.02
CA PHE A 161 -14.55 9.24 -8.03
C PHE A 161 -15.60 8.77 -7.02
N LYS A 162 -16.87 9.17 -7.19
CA LYS A 162 -17.93 8.83 -6.25
C LYS A 162 -18.03 7.31 -6.12
N ASN A 163 -18.02 6.82 -4.88
CA ASN A 163 -18.06 5.39 -4.53
C ASN A 163 -16.89 4.57 -5.13
N SER A 164 -15.80 5.23 -5.54
CA SER A 164 -14.62 4.59 -6.15
C SER A 164 -13.41 4.59 -5.20
N THR A 165 -13.63 4.85 -3.91
CA THR A 165 -12.59 4.87 -2.88
C THR A 165 -12.99 3.98 -1.72
N ALA A 166 -12.09 3.15 -1.22
CA ALA A 166 -12.36 2.30 -0.07
C ALA A 166 -11.12 2.10 0.81
N LEU A 167 -11.35 1.88 2.11
CA LEU A 167 -10.34 1.46 3.07
C LEU A 167 -10.75 0.17 3.78
N PHE A 168 -9.82 -0.78 3.82
CA PHE A 168 -9.91 -1.99 4.63
C PHE A 168 -8.74 -1.99 5.61
N GLY A 169 -9.04 -1.99 6.91
CA GLY A 169 -8.01 -1.91 7.95
C GLY A 169 -8.19 -2.99 9.01
N SER A 170 -7.08 -3.38 9.64
CA SER A 170 -7.10 -4.30 10.77
C SER A 170 -7.52 -3.61 12.06
N TRP A 171 -7.14 -2.33 12.26
CA TRP A 171 -7.42 -1.57 13.47
C TRP A 171 -8.79 -0.86 13.45
N ASP A 172 -9.52 -0.90 14.57
CA ASP A 172 -10.90 -0.38 14.65
C ASP A 172 -11.02 1.16 14.74
N VAL A 173 -9.91 1.90 14.69
CA VAL A 173 -9.89 3.38 14.71
C VAL A 173 -9.97 4.00 13.31
N PHE A 174 -9.72 3.24 12.23
CA PHE A 174 -9.85 3.74 10.86
C PHE A 174 -11.18 4.45 10.51
N PRO A 175 -12.35 4.05 11.03
CA PRO A 175 -13.60 4.80 10.81
C PRO A 175 -13.54 6.25 11.31
N PHE A 176 -12.74 6.50 12.34
CA PHE A 176 -12.52 7.83 12.93
C PHE A 176 -11.48 8.62 12.14
N ILE A 177 -10.38 7.96 11.72
CA ILE A 177 -9.33 8.55 10.87
C ILE A 177 -9.90 9.04 9.53
N VAL A 178 -10.73 8.22 8.88
CA VAL A 178 -11.39 8.55 7.60
C VAL A 178 -12.65 9.39 7.79
N ASN A 179 -13.08 9.59 9.04
CA ASN A 179 -14.29 10.30 9.42
C ASN A 179 -15.53 9.83 8.63
N THR A 180 -15.93 8.58 8.84
CA THR A 180 -17.03 7.93 8.09
C THR A 180 -18.39 8.64 8.24
N GLN A 181 -18.59 9.38 9.35
CA GLN A 181 -19.79 10.20 9.54
C GLN A 181 -19.92 11.26 8.44
N ARG A 182 -18.83 11.94 8.11
CA ARG A 182 -18.78 13.01 7.11
C ARG A 182 -18.46 12.48 5.71
N SER A 183 -17.45 11.63 5.59
CA SER A 183 -16.83 11.29 4.30
C SER A 183 -17.67 10.36 3.43
N LYS A 184 -18.52 9.53 4.06
CA LYS A 184 -19.31 8.47 3.39
C LYS A 184 -18.44 7.53 2.53
N VAL A 185 -17.15 7.42 2.84
CA VAL A 185 -16.23 6.47 2.20
C VAL A 185 -16.56 5.06 2.69
N GLN A 186 -16.42 4.06 1.82
CA GLN A 186 -16.48 2.67 2.23
C GLN A 186 -15.30 2.36 3.14
N VAL A 187 -15.57 2.10 4.42
CA VAL A 187 -14.56 1.68 5.40
C VAL A 187 -15.00 0.37 6.03
N ASN A 188 -14.11 -0.60 6.08
CA ASN A 188 -14.27 -1.82 6.86
C ASN A 188 -13.02 -1.99 7.74
N ALA A 189 -13.20 -1.98 9.06
CA ALA A 189 -12.11 -1.88 10.03
C ALA A 189 -12.37 -2.77 11.27
N GLY A 190 -11.31 -3.25 11.94
CA GLY A 190 -11.48 -4.08 13.15
C GLY A 190 -12.36 -5.29 12.91
N PHE A 191 -13.35 -5.51 13.76
CA PHE A 191 -14.32 -6.61 13.60
C PHE A 191 -15.62 -6.19 12.91
N MET A 192 -15.66 -5.05 12.22
CA MET A 192 -16.84 -4.62 11.48
C MET A 192 -17.23 -5.67 10.43
N PRO A 193 -18.49 -6.13 10.40
CA PRO A 193 -18.98 -6.94 9.29
C PRO A 193 -19.12 -6.08 8.03
N VAL A 194 -19.16 -6.72 6.87
CA VAL A 194 -19.66 -6.13 5.62
C VAL A 194 -21.07 -6.63 5.33
N ALA A 195 -21.79 -5.98 4.41
CA ALA A 195 -23.05 -6.54 3.91
C ALA A 195 -22.80 -7.91 3.24
N ASP A 196 -23.66 -8.90 3.52
CA ASP A 196 -23.49 -10.28 3.06
C ASP A 196 -23.52 -10.44 1.52
N ASP A 197 -24.09 -9.46 0.81
CA ASP A 197 -24.15 -9.40 -0.65
C ASP A 197 -23.09 -8.48 -1.27
N LEU A 198 -22.16 -7.93 -0.47
CA LEU A 198 -21.16 -6.98 -0.96
C LEU A 198 -20.26 -7.63 -2.03
N PHE A 199 -19.93 -8.90 -1.85
CA PHE A 199 -19.23 -9.80 -2.76
C PHE A 199 -19.48 -11.27 -2.35
N ALA A 200 -19.12 -12.22 -3.22
CA ALA A 200 -19.54 -13.64 -3.11
C ALA A 200 -19.27 -14.29 -1.74
N ASP A 201 -18.09 -14.07 -1.16
CA ASP A 201 -17.67 -14.72 0.09
C ASP A 201 -17.89 -13.86 1.35
N ALA A 202 -18.66 -12.76 1.26
CA ALA A 202 -18.82 -11.80 2.35
C ALA A 202 -19.38 -12.43 3.63
N ALA A 203 -20.48 -13.18 3.52
CA ALA A 203 -21.09 -13.87 4.66
C ALA A 203 -20.13 -14.89 5.32
N LEU A 204 -19.36 -15.62 4.49
CA LEU A 204 -18.37 -16.56 4.99
C LEU A 204 -17.23 -15.85 5.74
N LEU A 205 -16.69 -14.76 5.19
CA LEU A 205 -15.64 -13.99 5.87
C LEU A 205 -16.15 -13.36 7.17
N ASN A 206 -17.39 -12.86 7.18
CA ASN A 206 -18.06 -12.36 8.38
C ASN A 206 -18.17 -13.45 9.46
N ALA A 207 -18.54 -14.67 9.09
CA ALA A 207 -18.62 -15.80 10.02
C ALA A 207 -17.24 -16.19 10.56
N LEU A 208 -16.27 -16.42 9.66
CA LEU A 208 -14.93 -16.87 10.04
C LEU A 208 -14.21 -15.87 10.97
N GLN A 209 -14.36 -14.56 10.77
CA GLN A 209 -13.74 -13.59 11.69
C GLN A 209 -14.30 -13.65 13.11
N THR A 210 -15.54 -14.16 13.30
CA THR A 210 -16.15 -14.35 14.62
C THR A 210 -15.84 -15.71 15.23
N GLU A 211 -15.60 -16.73 14.40
CA GLU A 211 -15.28 -18.10 14.83
C GLU A 211 -13.82 -18.26 15.25
N ILE A 212 -12.90 -17.54 14.62
CA ILE A 212 -11.47 -17.62 14.91
C ILE A 212 -11.15 -16.71 16.11
N PRO A 213 -10.57 -17.26 17.20
CA PRO A 213 -10.11 -16.44 18.31
C PRO A 213 -9.04 -15.43 17.86
N SER A 214 -9.29 -14.16 18.12
CA SER A 214 -8.31 -13.09 17.91
C SER A 214 -7.50 -12.86 19.19
N PRO A 215 -6.18 -12.62 19.10
CA PRO A 215 -5.39 -12.17 20.24
C PRO A 215 -5.79 -10.76 20.73
N TRP A 216 -6.37 -9.94 19.86
CA TRP A 216 -6.72 -8.54 20.15
C TRP A 216 -8.21 -8.27 19.96
N HIS A 217 -8.75 -7.34 20.73
CA HIS A 217 -10.17 -6.96 20.70
C HIS A 217 -10.46 -5.81 19.72
N ASN A 218 -9.44 -5.03 19.37
CA ASN A 218 -9.50 -3.81 18.55
C ASN A 218 -8.78 -3.97 17.20
N VAL A 219 -7.98 -5.02 17.04
CA VAL A 219 -7.27 -5.36 15.80
C VAL A 219 -7.67 -6.77 15.36
N ARG A 220 -8.10 -6.91 14.11
CA ARG A 220 -8.33 -8.23 13.50
C ARG A 220 -7.06 -8.76 12.84
N LEU A 221 -6.95 -10.07 12.73
CA LEU A 221 -5.88 -10.72 11.99
C LEU A 221 -5.86 -10.28 10.51
N ASP A 222 -4.66 -10.05 9.99
CA ASP A 222 -4.43 -9.41 8.68
C ASP A 222 -4.94 -10.25 7.51
N SER A 223 -5.01 -11.57 7.69
CA SER A 223 -5.61 -12.48 6.72
C SER A 223 -7.05 -12.08 6.39
N PHE A 224 -7.84 -11.66 7.38
CA PHE A 224 -9.21 -11.19 7.14
C PHE A 224 -9.22 -9.85 6.41
N THR A 225 -8.46 -8.86 6.89
CA THR A 225 -8.35 -7.55 6.25
C THR A 225 -7.97 -7.67 4.78
N TYR A 226 -6.95 -8.49 4.48
CA TYR A 226 -6.50 -8.74 3.12
C TYR A 226 -7.57 -9.41 2.26
N ARG A 227 -8.28 -10.43 2.78
CA ARG A 227 -9.32 -11.15 2.03
C ARG A 227 -10.54 -10.27 1.77
N PHE A 228 -10.99 -9.49 2.74
CA PHE A 228 -12.03 -8.48 2.56
C PHE A 228 -11.65 -7.48 1.45
N ALA A 229 -10.43 -6.93 1.53
CA ALA A 229 -9.94 -5.96 0.56
C ALA A 229 -9.82 -6.54 -0.86
N LYS A 230 -9.24 -7.73 -1.01
CA LYS A 230 -9.08 -8.40 -2.31
C LYS A 230 -10.43 -8.76 -2.93
N ALA A 231 -11.37 -9.30 -2.16
CA ALA A 231 -12.71 -9.60 -2.65
C ALA A 231 -13.45 -8.33 -3.10
N TYR A 232 -13.34 -7.25 -2.32
CA TYR A 232 -13.89 -5.95 -2.70
C TYR A 232 -13.23 -5.37 -3.96
N MET A 233 -11.90 -5.46 -4.10
CA MET A 233 -11.17 -5.02 -5.29
C MET A 233 -11.73 -5.69 -6.55
N LEU A 234 -11.93 -7.01 -6.52
CA LEU A 234 -12.43 -7.77 -7.66
C LEU A 234 -13.90 -7.44 -7.97
N ALA A 235 -14.72 -7.25 -6.94
CA ALA A 235 -16.15 -6.99 -7.09
C ALA A 235 -16.49 -5.55 -7.49
N LYS A 236 -15.80 -4.56 -6.92
CA LYS A 236 -16.16 -3.13 -7.03
C LYS A 236 -15.15 -2.30 -7.80
N LYS A 237 -13.92 -2.79 -7.98
CA LYS A 237 -12.84 -2.13 -8.73
C LYS A 237 -12.65 -0.64 -8.35
N PRO A 238 -12.45 -0.30 -7.06
CA PRO A 238 -12.20 1.08 -6.64
C PRO A 238 -10.95 1.66 -7.31
N ARG A 239 -10.98 2.96 -7.62
CA ARG A 239 -9.84 3.71 -8.16
C ARG A 239 -8.77 4.01 -7.11
N LEU A 240 -9.16 4.13 -5.85
CA LEU A 240 -8.24 4.17 -4.70
C LEU A 240 -8.67 3.12 -3.67
N LEU A 241 -7.78 2.16 -3.41
CA LEU A 241 -7.96 1.17 -2.35
C LEU A 241 -6.84 1.32 -1.32
N VAL A 242 -7.20 1.50 -0.06
CA VAL A 242 -6.27 1.46 1.08
C VAL A 242 -6.45 0.14 1.82
N ILE A 243 -5.35 -0.55 2.09
CA ILE A 243 -5.29 -1.80 2.85
C ILE A 243 -4.32 -1.57 4.01
N SER A 244 -4.80 -1.53 5.24
CA SER A 244 -3.94 -1.34 6.42
C SER A 244 -3.86 -2.60 7.25
N LEU A 245 -2.68 -3.20 7.25
CA LEU A 245 -2.34 -4.41 7.99
C LEU A 245 -1.74 -4.01 9.35
N GLY A 246 -2.09 -4.73 10.42
CA GLY A 246 -1.80 -4.36 11.81
C GLY A 246 -0.92 -5.33 12.59
N GLU A 247 -0.78 -6.59 12.15
CA GLU A 247 -0.19 -7.64 13.00
C GLU A 247 1.26 -7.37 13.42
N THR A 248 2.05 -6.66 12.60
CA THR A 248 3.42 -6.30 12.97
C THR A 248 3.46 -5.37 14.18
N ASP A 249 2.55 -4.42 14.33
CA ASP A 249 2.53 -3.54 15.50
C ASP A 249 2.08 -4.29 16.75
N ASP A 250 0.91 -4.93 16.70
CA ASP A 250 0.34 -5.59 17.88
C ASP A 250 1.22 -6.75 18.39
N PHE A 251 1.84 -7.55 17.51
CA PHE A 251 2.78 -8.57 17.97
C PHE A 251 4.08 -7.97 18.53
N ALA A 252 4.50 -6.79 18.07
CA ALA A 252 5.62 -6.09 18.68
C ALA A 252 5.26 -5.57 20.08
N HIS A 253 4.05 -5.03 20.26
CA HIS A 253 3.53 -4.61 21.56
C HIS A 253 3.42 -5.76 22.58
N ASP A 254 2.99 -6.93 22.14
CA ASP A 254 2.92 -8.14 22.96
C ASP A 254 4.30 -8.77 23.26
N GLY A 255 5.38 -8.22 22.68
CA GLY A 255 6.72 -8.76 22.83
C GLY A 255 6.86 -10.13 22.16
N HIS A 256 6.21 -10.35 21.02
CA HIS A 256 6.26 -11.60 20.27
C HIS A 256 7.02 -11.41 18.95
N TYR A 257 8.35 -11.32 19.05
CA TYR A 257 9.20 -11.08 17.88
C TYR A 257 9.16 -12.23 16.85
N ASP A 258 8.87 -13.45 17.30
CA ASP A 258 8.62 -14.57 16.40
C ASP A 258 7.35 -14.40 15.57
N ALA A 259 6.27 -13.94 16.19
CA ALA A 259 5.02 -13.63 15.49
C ALA A 259 5.18 -12.40 14.59
N TYR A 260 5.86 -11.35 15.05
CA TYR A 260 6.22 -10.17 14.25
C TYR A 260 6.91 -10.54 12.92
N LEU A 261 7.97 -11.36 12.96
CA LEU A 261 8.68 -11.77 11.73
C LEU A 261 7.81 -12.62 10.80
N LYS A 262 6.98 -13.50 11.37
CA LYS A 262 6.04 -14.32 10.60
C LYS A 262 4.96 -13.46 9.94
N SER A 263 4.41 -12.48 10.65
CA SER A 263 3.43 -11.54 10.13
C SER A 263 4.02 -10.59 9.08
N ALA A 264 5.26 -10.14 9.23
CA ALA A 264 5.97 -9.38 8.20
C ALA A 264 6.16 -10.20 6.90
N LYS A 265 6.57 -11.46 7.02
CA LYS A 265 6.69 -12.39 5.88
C LYS A 265 5.33 -12.71 5.25
N GLN A 266 4.29 -12.85 6.05
CA GLN A 266 2.93 -13.06 5.58
C GLN A 266 2.39 -11.82 4.85
N SER A 267 2.67 -10.63 5.35
CA SER A 267 2.36 -9.36 4.69
C SER A 267 3.05 -9.24 3.33
N ASP A 268 4.33 -9.62 3.23
CA ASP A 268 5.05 -9.70 1.95
C ASP A 268 4.40 -10.70 0.98
N ALA A 269 3.90 -11.83 1.47
CA ALA A 269 3.14 -12.79 0.68
C ALA A 269 1.78 -12.22 0.20
N PHE A 270 1.09 -11.43 1.03
CA PHE A 270 -0.11 -10.70 0.60
C PHE A 270 0.20 -9.68 -0.48
N LEU A 271 1.29 -8.92 -0.35
CA LEU A 271 1.74 -7.97 -1.38
C LEU A 271 2.00 -8.67 -2.73
N LYS A 272 2.61 -9.86 -2.70
CA LYS A 272 2.82 -10.68 -3.89
C LYS A 272 1.50 -11.09 -4.55
N ASP A 273 0.58 -11.66 -3.76
CA ASP A 273 -0.73 -12.10 -4.25
C ASP A 273 -1.56 -10.90 -4.75
N LEU A 274 -1.48 -9.75 -4.08
CA LEU A 274 -2.13 -8.51 -4.46
C LEU A 274 -1.59 -7.99 -5.80
N TRP A 275 -0.27 -7.95 -5.96
CA TRP A 275 0.35 -7.52 -7.22
C TRP A 275 -0.03 -8.44 -8.37
N GLN A 276 -0.03 -9.76 -8.17
CA GLN A 276 -0.50 -10.72 -9.17
C GLN A 276 -1.99 -10.50 -9.51
N THR A 277 -2.81 -10.18 -8.51
CA THR A 277 -4.23 -9.87 -8.70
C THR A 277 -4.41 -8.58 -9.52
N ILE A 278 -3.68 -7.51 -9.20
CA ILE A 278 -3.65 -6.26 -9.96
C ILE A 278 -3.28 -6.52 -11.42
N GLN A 279 -2.19 -7.26 -11.65
CA GLN A 279 -1.66 -7.53 -13.01
C GLN A 279 -2.51 -8.51 -13.83
N SER A 280 -3.41 -9.26 -13.20
CA SER A 280 -4.36 -10.15 -13.87
C SER A 280 -5.76 -9.56 -14.06
N THR A 281 -6.05 -8.42 -13.42
CA THR A 281 -7.39 -7.81 -13.46
C THR A 281 -7.49 -6.73 -14.53
N ALA A 282 -8.46 -6.88 -15.44
CA ALA A 282 -8.74 -5.89 -16.48
C ALA A 282 -9.14 -4.53 -15.86
N GLY A 283 -8.51 -3.46 -16.35
CA GLY A 283 -8.63 -2.10 -15.83
C GLY A 283 -7.54 -1.71 -14.83
N TYR A 284 -6.98 -2.69 -14.10
CA TYR A 284 -5.87 -2.48 -13.16
C TYR A 284 -4.51 -2.82 -13.77
N LYS A 285 -4.43 -3.88 -14.58
CA LYS A 285 -3.18 -4.31 -15.23
C LYS A 285 -2.50 -3.16 -15.97
N ASN A 286 -1.22 -2.94 -15.69
CA ASN A 286 -0.41 -1.85 -16.24
C ASN A 286 -1.00 -0.43 -16.09
N ASN A 287 -1.96 -0.26 -15.18
CA ASN A 287 -2.70 0.98 -14.96
C ASN A 287 -2.96 1.21 -13.46
N THR A 288 -2.06 0.69 -12.62
CA THR A 288 -2.16 0.77 -11.15
C THR A 288 -0.79 1.05 -10.56
N THR A 289 -0.76 2.01 -9.64
CA THR A 289 0.38 2.25 -8.76
C THR A 289 0.13 1.53 -7.44
N LEU A 290 1.00 0.59 -7.09
CA LEU A 290 1.05 -0.03 -5.77
C LEU A 290 2.04 0.75 -4.90
N ILE A 291 1.56 1.33 -3.80
CA ILE A 291 2.38 2.01 -2.78
C ILE A 291 2.35 1.15 -1.54
N VAL A 292 3.52 0.88 -0.96
CA VAL A 292 3.65 0.16 0.31
C VAL A 292 4.44 1.05 1.28
N THR A 293 3.92 1.26 2.48
CA THR A 293 4.58 2.10 3.48
C THR A 293 4.27 1.61 4.90
N THR A 294 4.84 2.29 5.89
CA THR A 294 4.63 2.08 7.33
C THR A 294 4.24 3.42 7.94
N ASP A 295 3.55 3.41 9.06
CA ASP A 295 3.03 4.60 9.77
C ASP A 295 4.06 5.34 10.64
#